data_AF-A0A3A6PCS0-F1
#
_entry.id   AF-A0A3A6PCS0-F1
#
_cell.length_a   1.000
_cell.length_b   1.000
_cell.length_c   1.000
_cell.angle_alpha   90.00
_cell.angle_beta   90.00
_cell.angle_gamma   90.00
#
_symmetry.space_group_name_H-M   'P 1'
#
loop_
_entity.id
_entity.type
_entity.pdbx_description
1 polymer ?
#
loop_
_entity_poly.entity_id
_entity_poly.type
_entity_poly.pdbx_seq_one_letter_code
_entity_poly.pdbx_strand_id
1 'polypeptide(L)'
;MDVLFEKQFNVFLEDQKSKASARRMEMLERDLTGTVKLLKEVIWPIFRSFDGFELEHEMKSSSGVSMFIDVFYKPYRIAFECDGFVPHAETITRKRFNFEKYRVRTMNLYGYVYIPFTV
;
A
#
# COMPACT_ATOMS: atom_id res chain seq x y z
N MET A 1 9.89 19.10 -10.40
CA MET A 1 9.69 17.65 -10.29
C MET A 1 11.02 17.01 -9.95
N ASP A 2 11.06 16.09 -8.99
CA ASP A 2 12.26 15.29 -8.73
C ASP A 2 12.34 14.23 -9.85
N VAL A 3 13.10 14.54 -10.91
CA VAL A 3 13.26 13.69 -12.10
C VAL A 3 13.81 12.31 -11.73
N LEU A 4 14.60 12.23 -10.65
CA LEU A 4 15.15 10.96 -10.19
C LEU A 4 14.06 10.09 -9.57
N PHE A 5 13.16 10.67 -8.76
CA PHE A 5 12.01 9.96 -8.22
C PHE A 5 11.16 9.34 -9.33
N GLU A 6 10.76 10.12 -10.32
CA GLU A 6 9.88 9.65 -11.41
C GLU A 6 10.52 8.50 -12.19
N LYS A 7 11.81 8.62 -12.50
CA LYS A 7 12.57 7.55 -13.18
C LYS A 7 12.63 6.27 -12.32
N GLN A 8 12.97 6.39 -11.04
CA GLN A 8 13.06 5.25 -10.14
C GLN A 8 11.70 4.60 -9.89
N PHE A 9 10.65 5.42 -9.77
CA PHE A 9 9.29 4.93 -9.58
C PHE A 9 8.80 4.15 -10.79
N ASN A 10 9.06 4.62 -12.01
CA ASN A 10 8.68 3.89 -13.22
C ASN A 10 9.38 2.53 -13.31
N VAL A 11 10.69 2.48 -13.03
CA VAL A 11 11.45 1.22 -13.00
C VAL A 11 10.88 0.28 -11.93
N PHE A 12 10.62 0.82 -10.74
CA PHE A 12 10.05 0.06 -9.63
C PHE A 12 8.66 -0.49 -9.96
N LEU A 13 7.76 0.34 -10.51
CA LEU A 13 6.39 -0.07 -10.84
C LEU A 13 6.36 -1.18 -11.89
N GLU A 14 7.20 -1.09 -12.92
CA GLU A 14 7.29 -2.15 -13.93
C GLU A 14 7.86 -3.46 -13.34
N ASP A 15 8.84 -3.36 -12.43
CA ASP A 15 9.30 -4.53 -11.66
C ASP A 15 8.16 -5.13 -10.82
N GLN A 16 7.38 -4.30 -10.13
CA GLN A 16 6.24 -4.75 -9.31
C GLN A 16 5.19 -5.48 -10.14
N LYS A 17 4.83 -4.95 -11.32
CA LYS A 17 3.87 -5.57 -12.25
C LYS A 17 4.38 -6.90 -12.79
N SER A 18 5.66 -6.97 -13.19
CA SER A 18 6.27 -8.18 -13.75
C SER A 18 6.21 -9.39 -12.80
N LYS A 19 6.16 -9.14 -11.48
CA LYS A 19 6.11 -10.13 -10.41
C LYS A 19 4.71 -10.33 -9.82
N ALA A 20 3.71 -9.62 -10.31
CA ALA A 20 2.38 -9.61 -9.71
C ALA A 20 1.56 -10.87 -10.04
N SER A 21 0.79 -11.34 -9.05
CA SER A 21 -0.34 -12.24 -9.31
C SER A 21 -1.43 -11.48 -10.07
N ALA A 22 -2.37 -12.19 -10.71
CA ALA A 22 -3.46 -11.55 -11.46
C ALA A 22 -4.22 -10.50 -10.63
N ARG A 23 -4.58 -10.83 -9.38
CA ARG A 23 -5.29 -9.88 -8.50
C ARG A 23 -4.43 -8.70 -8.08
N ARG A 24 -3.14 -8.93 -7.82
CA ARG A 24 -2.22 -7.85 -7.48
C ARG A 24 -1.98 -6.93 -8.69
N MET A 25 -1.91 -7.50 -9.90
CA MET A 25 -1.82 -6.75 -11.14
C MET A 25 -3.02 -5.82 -11.31
N GLU A 26 -4.24 -6.34 -11.08
CA GLU A 26 -5.47 -5.52 -11.10
C GLU A 26 -5.42 -4.35 -10.10
N MET A 27 -4.72 -4.48 -8.96
CA MET A 27 -4.55 -3.37 -8.02
C MET A 27 -3.51 -2.36 -8.53
N LEU A 28 -2.37 -2.85 -9.04
CA LEU A 28 -1.28 -2.01 -9.59
C LEU A 28 -1.68 -1.20 -10.84
N GLU A 29 -2.73 -1.62 -11.54
CA GLU A 29 -3.29 -0.92 -12.70
C GLU A 29 -4.35 0.13 -12.33
N ARG A 30 -4.75 0.23 -11.06
CA ARG A 30 -5.69 1.26 -10.59
C ARG A 30 -5.02 2.63 -10.48
N ASP A 31 -5.81 3.61 -10.07
CA ASP A 31 -5.30 4.93 -9.70
C ASP A 31 -4.39 4.83 -8.46
N LEU A 32 -3.09 5.00 -8.70
CA LEU A 32 -2.04 5.01 -7.68
C LEU A 32 -1.70 6.42 -7.18
N THR A 33 -2.52 7.44 -7.45
CA THR A 33 -2.22 8.84 -7.07
C THR A 33 -1.89 8.98 -5.59
N GLY A 34 -2.68 8.33 -4.71
CA GLY A 34 -2.42 8.31 -3.26
C GLY A 34 -1.09 7.64 -2.90
N THR A 35 -0.83 6.47 -3.49
CA THR A 35 0.41 5.70 -3.32
C THR A 35 1.63 6.48 -3.80
N VAL A 36 1.56 7.14 -4.96
CA VAL A 36 2.63 7.99 -5.47
C VAL A 36 2.91 9.16 -4.53
N LYS A 37 1.86 9.77 -3.96
CA LYS A 37 2.00 10.83 -2.96
C LYS A 37 2.70 10.32 -1.69
N LEU A 38 2.26 9.20 -1.14
CA LEU A 38 2.91 8.53 -0.01
C LEU A 38 4.40 8.26 -0.28
N LEU A 39 4.71 7.65 -1.43
CA LEU A 39 6.08 7.33 -1.79
C LEU A 39 6.94 8.60 -1.91
N LYS A 40 6.39 9.66 -2.51
CA LYS A 40 7.12 10.91 -2.76
C LYS A 40 7.34 11.73 -1.49
N GLU A 41 6.34 11.81 -0.62
CA GLU A 41 6.35 12.68 0.57
C GLU A 41 6.91 12.01 1.81
N VAL A 42 6.77 10.68 1.94
CA VAL A 42 7.15 9.95 3.16
C VAL A 42 8.35 9.04 2.92
N ILE A 43 8.32 8.21 1.88
CA ILE A 43 9.34 7.17 1.68
C ILE A 43 10.61 7.75 1.04
N TRP A 44 10.47 8.40 -0.11
CA TRP A 44 11.58 8.88 -0.92
C TRP A 44 12.52 9.84 -0.18
N PRO A 45 12.05 10.79 0.65
CA PRO A 45 12.95 11.69 1.36
C PRO A 45 13.86 10.99 2.37
N ILE A 46 13.46 9.81 2.86
CA ILE A 46 14.20 9.06 3.89
C ILE A 46 15.09 7.99 3.24
N PHE A 47 14.53 7.18 2.36
CA PHE A 47 15.20 6.00 1.83
C PHE A 47 16.02 6.27 0.57
N ARG A 48 15.57 7.21 -0.28
CA ARG A 48 16.15 7.50 -1.60
C ARG A 48 16.34 6.25 -2.50
N SER A 49 15.57 5.19 -2.22
CA SER A 49 15.49 3.93 -2.95
C SER A 49 14.13 3.28 -2.68
N PHE A 50 13.72 2.34 -3.54
CA PHE A 50 12.56 1.47 -3.34
C PHE A 50 12.97 0.03 -2.98
N ASP A 51 14.25 -0.20 -2.67
CA ASP A 51 14.73 -1.51 -2.25
C ASP A 51 14.01 -2.00 -0.99
N GLY A 52 13.51 -3.24 -1.05
CA GLY A 52 12.74 -3.84 0.04
C GLY A 52 11.28 -3.41 0.13
N PHE A 53 10.84 -2.46 -0.71
CA PHE A 53 9.43 -2.09 -0.83
C PHE A 53 8.69 -2.99 -1.81
N GLU A 54 7.40 -3.19 -1.54
CA GLU A 54 6.47 -3.90 -2.42
C GLU A 54 5.16 -3.12 -2.46
N LEU A 55 4.67 -2.85 -3.66
CA LEU A 55 3.36 -2.22 -3.84
C LEU A 55 2.25 -3.26 -3.76
N GLU A 56 1.07 -2.89 -3.27
CA GLU A 56 -0.10 -3.79 -3.27
C GLU A 56 0.25 -5.17 -2.70
N HIS A 57 0.92 -5.22 -1.54
CA HIS A 57 1.34 -6.47 -0.92
C HIS A 57 0.11 -7.28 -0.52
N GLU A 58 -0.04 -8.47 -1.10
CA GLU A 58 -1.19 -9.34 -0.82
C GLU A 58 -1.01 -10.05 0.52
N MET A 59 -1.95 -9.83 1.43
CA MET A 59 -2.14 -10.62 2.64
C MET A 59 -3.49 -11.34 2.61
N LYS A 60 -3.58 -12.48 3.30
CA LYS A 60 -4.84 -13.21 3.46
C LYS A 60 -5.33 -13.11 4.89
N SER A 61 -6.63 -12.90 5.03
CA SER A 61 -7.28 -12.95 6.33
C SER A 61 -7.39 -14.40 6.84
N SER A 62 -7.72 -14.56 8.13
CA SER A 62 -8.04 -15.88 8.70
C SER A 62 -9.23 -16.57 8.04
N SER A 63 -10.12 -15.81 7.40
CA SER A 63 -11.24 -16.32 6.60
C SER A 63 -10.91 -16.52 5.11
N GLY A 64 -9.64 -16.33 4.72
CA GLY A 64 -9.17 -16.52 3.35
C GLY A 64 -9.42 -15.33 2.41
N VAL A 65 -9.88 -14.18 2.92
CA VAL A 65 -10.10 -12.98 2.12
C VAL A 65 -8.76 -12.34 1.78
N SER A 66 -8.46 -12.16 0.50
CA SER A 66 -7.29 -11.38 0.03
C SER A 66 -7.50 -9.90 0.32
N MET A 67 -6.48 -9.26 0.87
CA MET A 67 -6.40 -7.82 1.14
C MET A 67 -5.03 -7.34 0.66
N PHE A 68 -4.96 -6.13 0.12
CA PHE A 68 -3.74 -5.55 -0.42
C PHE A 68 -3.31 -4.38 0.46
N ILE A 69 -2.01 -4.23 0.66
CA ILE A 69 -1.40 -3.13 1.40
C ILE A 69 -0.69 -2.24 0.38
N ASP A 70 -1.03 -0.96 0.33
CA ASP A 70 -0.56 -0.05 -0.73
C ASP A 70 0.96 -0.05 -0.88
N VAL A 71 1.69 0.08 0.23
CA VAL A 71 3.16 0.00 0.26
C VAL A 71 3.62 -0.80 1.47
N PHE A 72 4.37 -1.88 1.23
CA PHE A 72 4.89 -2.75 2.28
C PHE A 72 6.42 -2.77 2.27
N TYR A 73 7.04 -2.47 3.42
CA TYR A 73 8.48 -2.58 3.60
C TYR A 73 8.84 -3.93 4.23
N LYS A 74 9.33 -4.86 3.41
CA LYS A 74 9.60 -6.25 3.79
C LYS A 74 10.58 -6.40 4.96
N PRO A 75 11.72 -5.68 5.03
CA PRO A 75 12.74 -5.92 6.06
C PRO A 75 12.22 -5.76 7.49
N TYR A 76 11.30 -4.82 7.72
CA TYR A 76 10.70 -4.57 9.05
C TYR A 76 9.20 -4.84 9.11
N ARG A 77 8.63 -5.43 8.05
CA ARG A 77 7.20 -5.74 7.94
C ARG A 77 6.31 -4.53 8.20
N ILE A 78 6.66 -3.38 7.62
CA ILE A 78 5.89 -2.14 7.82
C ILE A 78 4.87 -2.01 6.69
N ALA A 79 3.61 -1.84 7.07
CA ALA A 79 2.47 -1.63 6.18
C ALA A 79 2.08 -0.15 6.17
N PHE A 80 2.35 0.54 5.08
CA PHE A 80 1.91 1.91 4.86
C PHE A 80 0.63 1.91 4.01
N GLU A 81 -0.39 2.62 4.48
CA GLU A 81 -1.75 2.57 3.91
C GLU A 81 -2.31 3.97 3.70
N CYS A 82 -2.85 4.23 2.51
CA CYS A 82 -3.41 5.51 2.11
C CYS A 82 -4.88 5.62 2.53
N ASP A 83 -5.13 6.46 3.53
CA ASP A 83 -6.45 6.73 4.06
C ASP A 83 -7.02 8.04 3.51
N GLY A 84 -7.70 7.99 2.37
CA GLY A 84 -8.43 9.14 1.84
C GLY A 84 -9.64 9.53 2.70
N PHE A 85 -9.81 10.81 3.02
CA PHE A 85 -10.87 11.29 3.93
C PHE A 85 -12.29 10.93 3.47
N VAL A 86 -12.60 11.13 2.18
CA VAL A 86 -13.95 10.87 1.65
C VAL A 86 -14.35 9.39 1.80
N PRO A 87 -13.56 8.40 1.32
CA PRO A 87 -13.93 6.99 1.42
C PRO A 87 -13.76 6.40 2.83
N HIS A 88 -12.88 6.97 3.68
CA HIS A 88 -12.53 6.38 4.98
C HIS A 88 -13.16 7.10 6.18
N ALA A 89 -13.75 8.28 6.00
CA ALA A 89 -14.43 9.01 7.07
C ALA A 89 -15.79 9.57 6.66
N GLU A 90 -15.86 10.37 5.59
CA GLU A 90 -17.08 11.14 5.26
C GLU A 90 -18.24 10.26 4.80
N THR A 91 -17.98 9.36 3.85
CA THR A 91 -19.01 8.53 3.18
C THR A 91 -18.91 7.06 3.58
N ILE A 92 -18.24 6.77 4.70
CA ILE A 92 -17.96 5.40 5.11
C ILE A 92 -19.23 4.66 5.53
N THR A 93 -19.45 3.48 4.94
CA THR A 93 -20.53 2.58 5.36
C THR A 93 -20.11 1.74 6.57
N ARG A 94 -21.07 1.26 7.37
CA ARG A 94 -20.79 0.31 8.47
C ARG A 94 -20.02 -0.94 8.00
N LYS A 95 -20.33 -1.45 6.80
CA LYS A 95 -19.63 -2.60 6.21
C LYS A 95 -18.17 -2.27 5.91
N ARG A 96 -17.90 -1.12 5.28
CA ARG A 96 -16.53 -0.65 4.99
C ARG A 96 -15.75 -0.41 6.28
N PHE A 97 -16.35 0.27 7.26
CA PHE A 97 -15.72 0.49 8.57
C PHE A 97 -15.31 -0.84 9.24
N ASN A 98 -16.21 -1.82 9.28
CA ASN A 98 -15.91 -3.14 9.85
C ASN A 98 -14.78 -3.84 9.08
N PHE A 99 -14.75 -3.71 7.75
CA PHE A 99 -13.69 -4.27 6.92
C PHE A 99 -12.34 -3.61 7.19
N GLU A 100 -12.26 -2.27 7.30
CA GLU A 100 -11.01 -1.59 7.66
C GLU A 100 -10.49 -2.03 9.04
N LYS A 101 -11.37 -2.14 10.04
CA LYS A 101 -10.97 -2.69 11.35
C LYS A 101 -10.51 -4.15 11.26
N TYR A 102 -11.06 -4.93 10.34
CA TYR A 102 -10.63 -6.31 10.11
C TYR A 102 -9.27 -6.38 9.42
N ARG A 103 -8.99 -5.49 8.44
CA ARG A 103 -7.67 -5.35 7.81
C ARG A 103 -6.60 -5.03 8.85
N VAL A 104 -6.82 -4.02 9.68
CA VAL A 104 -5.88 -3.62 10.75
C VAL A 104 -5.63 -4.75 11.75
N ARG A 105 -6.67 -5.49 12.17
CA ARG A 105 -6.49 -6.68 13.01
C ARG A 105 -5.67 -7.75 12.32
N THR A 106 -5.91 -7.99 11.03
CA THR A 106 -5.15 -8.96 10.25
C THR A 106 -3.67 -8.58 10.20
N MET A 107 -3.35 -7.32 9.86
CA MET A 107 -1.96 -6.83 9.86
C MET A 107 -1.26 -7.05 11.22
N ASN A 108 -1.95 -6.73 12.32
CA ASN A 108 -1.40 -6.96 13.66
C ASN A 108 -1.16 -8.44 13.95
N LEU A 109 -2.04 -9.35 13.53
CA LEU A 109 -1.85 -10.79 13.70
C LEU A 109 -0.67 -11.33 12.90
N TYR A 110 -0.36 -10.71 11.75
CA TYR A 110 0.83 -11.01 10.96
C TYR A 110 2.12 -10.39 11.55
N GLY A 111 2.00 -9.57 12.60
CA GLY A 111 3.10 -8.83 13.20
C GLY A 111 3.58 -7.67 12.31
N TYR A 112 2.69 -7.11 11.50
CA TYR A 112 3.03 -5.97 10.64
C TYR A 112 2.86 -4.67 11.42
N VAL A 113 3.81 -3.76 11.26
CA VAL A 113 3.71 -2.40 11.80
C VAL A 113 2.80 -1.59 10.87
N TYR A 114 1.61 -1.24 11.33
CA TYR A 114 0.65 -0.47 10.53
C TYR A 114 0.88 1.04 10.69
N ILE A 115 1.06 1.74 9.56
CA ILE A 115 1.27 3.18 9.49
C ILE A 115 0.25 3.78 8.51
N PRO A 116 -0.82 4.44 8.99
CA PRO A 116 -1.74 5.14 8.12
C PRO A 116 -1.13 6.44 7.58
N PHE A 117 -1.48 6.79 6.35
CA PHE A 117 -1.11 8.03 5.69
C PHE A 117 -2.35 8.67 5.08
N THR A 118 -2.69 9.87 5.51
CA THR A 118 -3.81 10.60 4.94
C THR A 118 -3.41 11.26 3.63
N VAL A 119 -4.11 10.92 2.55
CA VAL A 119 -3.89 11.47 1.20
C VAL A 119 -4.70 12.74 0.95
#